data_AF-A0A2N2I3Y7-F1
#
_entry.id   AF-A0A2N2I3Y7-F1
#
_cell.length_a   1.000
_cell.length_b   1.000
_cell.length_c   1.000
_cell.angle_alpha   90.00
_cell.angle_beta   90.00
_cell.angle_gamma   90.00
#
_symmetry.space_group_name_H-M   'P 1'
#
loop_
_entity.id
_entity.type
_entity.pdbx_description
1 polymer ?
#
loop_
_entity_poly.entity_id
_entity_poly.type
_entity_poly.pdbx_seq_one_letter_code
_entity_poly.pdbx_strand_id
1 'polypeptide(L)'
;MAEELSEQELRRAERITINKEFESFDAFIQEYVTNISRSGVFIRSKTPLAVGTKVNLRFTVIMDDIETVEGTGEVVRVDETGMGVVFRDLTGYSKGLIERLLVQRVE
;
A
#
# COMPACT_ATOMS: atom_id res chain seq x y z
N MET A 1 13.59 28.16 16.90
CA MET A 1 14.17 27.81 15.59
C MET A 1 13.89 26.33 15.39
N ALA A 2 12.90 25.99 14.57
CA ALA A 2 12.61 24.59 14.25
C ALA A 2 13.31 24.30 12.92
N GLU A 3 14.21 23.32 12.92
CA GLU A 3 14.91 22.84 11.75
C GLU A 3 13.90 22.26 10.73
N GLU A 4 13.92 22.78 9.51
CA GLU A 4 13.21 22.19 8.38
C GLU A 4 13.87 20.86 8.00
N LEU A 5 13.17 19.76 8.25
CA LEU A 5 13.60 18.42 7.84
C LEU A 5 13.58 18.32 6.31
N SER A 6 14.70 17.91 5.73
CA SER A 6 14.87 17.84 4.27
C SER A 6 13.95 16.80 3.61
N GLU A 7 13.52 17.05 2.36
CA GLU A 7 12.66 16.15 1.57
C GLU A 7 13.20 14.71 1.42
N GLN A 8 14.48 14.48 1.70
CA GLN A 8 15.07 13.15 1.71
C GLN A 8 14.64 12.30 2.92
N GLU A 9 14.28 12.92 4.05
CA GLU A 9 13.83 12.24 5.27
C GLU A 9 12.33 11.91 5.25
N LEU A 10 11.52 12.69 4.54
CA LEU A 10 10.11 12.37 4.28
C LEU A 10 9.92 11.09 3.44
N ARG A 11 10.99 10.62 2.77
CA ARG A 11 11.01 9.32 2.08
C ARG A 11 11.26 8.13 3.02
N ARG A 12 11.53 8.37 4.31
CA ARG A 12 11.62 7.36 5.40
C ARG A 12 10.36 7.30 6.27
N ALA A 13 9.20 7.68 5.76
CA ALA A 13 7.95 7.54 6.49
C ALA A 13 7.74 6.08 6.96
N GLU A 14 7.39 5.92 8.24
CA GLU A 14 7.23 4.66 8.95
C GLU A 14 6.39 3.63 8.16
N ARG A 15 6.97 2.43 7.98
CA ARG A 15 6.34 1.37 7.22
C ARG A 15 5.46 0.54 8.12
N ILE A 16 4.17 0.69 7.90
CA ILE A 16 3.15 0.05 8.68
C ILE A 16 2.89 -1.37 8.13
N THR A 17 3.44 -2.41 8.77
CA THR A 17 3.13 -3.82 8.41
C THR A 17 1.70 -4.17 8.84
N ILE A 18 0.87 -4.61 7.90
CA ILE A 18 -0.50 -5.08 8.11
C ILE A 18 -0.53 -6.57 7.70
N ASN A 19 -0.24 -7.49 8.63
CA ASN A 19 -0.61 -8.92 8.56
C ASN A 19 0.10 -9.74 9.66
N LYS A 20 -0.52 -9.87 10.84
CA LYS A 20 -0.08 -10.85 11.87
C LYS A 20 -0.99 -12.08 12.01
N GLU A 21 -2.13 -12.14 11.32
CA GLU A 21 -3.09 -13.26 11.46
C GLU A 21 -3.17 -14.20 10.23
N PHE A 22 -2.31 -14.02 9.22
CA PHE A 22 -2.46 -14.70 7.91
C PHE A 22 -1.39 -15.75 7.57
N GLU A 23 -0.60 -16.24 8.53
CA GLU A 23 0.38 -17.33 8.29
C GLU A 23 -0.26 -18.62 7.73
N SER A 24 -1.55 -18.87 7.96
CA SER A 24 -2.23 -20.09 7.48
C SER A 24 -2.84 -19.99 6.08
N PHE A 25 -2.78 -18.85 5.40
CA PHE A 25 -3.35 -18.64 4.06
C PHE A 25 -2.29 -18.58 2.94
N ASP A 26 -1.06 -19.01 3.23
CA ASP A 26 0.14 -18.89 2.37
C ASP A 26 0.06 -19.63 1.02
N ALA A 27 -0.91 -20.52 0.84
CA ALA A 27 -1.03 -21.33 -0.39
C ALA A 27 -1.84 -20.67 -1.52
N PHE A 28 -2.68 -19.65 -1.23
CA PHE A 28 -3.67 -19.16 -2.20
C PHE A 28 -3.46 -17.71 -2.68
N ILE A 29 -2.76 -16.88 -1.93
CA ILE A 29 -2.57 -15.47 -2.30
C ILE A 29 -1.19 -15.31 -2.94
N GLN A 30 -1.13 -15.42 -4.27
CA GLN A 30 0.10 -15.15 -5.02
C GLN A 30 0.51 -13.66 -4.96
N GLU A 31 -0.43 -12.78 -4.58
CA GLU A 31 -0.27 -11.33 -4.63
C GLU A 31 -0.93 -10.65 -3.41
N TYR A 32 -0.14 -9.98 -2.56
CA TYR A 32 -0.69 -9.25 -1.40
C TYR A 32 0.02 -7.91 -1.15
N VAL A 33 -0.73 -6.96 -0.59
CA VAL A 33 -0.22 -5.64 -0.22
C VAL A 33 0.61 -5.75 1.06
N THR A 34 1.88 -5.37 1.01
CA THR A 34 2.78 -5.46 2.19
C THR A 34 2.90 -4.14 2.95
N ASN A 35 2.71 -3.02 2.26
CA ASN A 35 2.70 -1.69 2.84
C ASN A 35 1.84 -0.74 2.00
N ILE A 36 1.31 0.27 2.68
CA ILE A 36 0.49 1.32 2.10
C ILE A 36 1.00 2.69 2.55
N SER A 37 0.94 3.64 1.64
CA SER A 37 1.28 5.05 1.86
C SER A 37 0.16 5.92 1.28
N ARG A 38 0.26 7.25 1.45
CA ARG A 38 -0.71 8.19 0.83
C ARG A 38 -0.74 8.08 -0.70
N SER A 39 0.40 7.80 -1.31
CA SER A 39 0.55 7.87 -2.78
C SER A 39 0.57 6.51 -3.46
N GLY A 40 0.67 5.41 -2.74
CA GLY A 40 0.75 4.09 -3.36
C GLY A 40 0.92 2.94 -2.39
N VAL A 41 1.04 1.75 -2.97
CA VAL A 41 1.18 0.47 -2.29
C VAL A 41 2.35 -0.33 -2.84
N PHE A 42 2.92 -1.19 -2.00
CA PHE A 42 3.76 -2.27 -2.49
C PHE A 42 2.98 -3.58 -2.49
N ILE A 43 2.96 -4.24 -3.64
CA ILE A 43 2.31 -5.53 -3.85
C ILE A 43 3.42 -6.57 -4.00
N ARG A 44 3.52 -7.47 -3.02
CA ARG A 44 4.36 -8.67 -3.17
C ARG A 44 3.68 -9.58 -4.17
N SER A 45 4.38 -9.96 -5.23
CA SER A 45 3.90 -10.86 -6.27
C SER A 45 5.07 -11.71 -6.77
N LYS A 46 4.82 -13.00 -7.04
CA LYS A 46 5.81 -13.88 -7.68
C LYS A 46 6.01 -13.57 -9.15
N THR A 47 5.06 -12.87 -9.77
CA THR A 47 5.04 -12.50 -11.18
C THR A 47 4.72 -11.01 -11.31
N PRO A 48 5.63 -10.11 -10.88
CA PRO A 48 5.38 -8.69 -10.91
C PRO A 48 5.17 -8.20 -12.35
N LEU A 49 4.25 -7.26 -12.50
CA LEU A 49 3.95 -6.64 -13.79
C LEU A 49 5.03 -5.62 -14.16
N ALA A 50 5.21 -5.35 -15.45
CA ALA A 50 6.21 -4.41 -15.92
C ALA A 50 5.91 -2.96 -15.49
N VAL A 51 6.96 -2.15 -15.32
CA VAL A 51 6.83 -0.71 -15.06
C VAL A 51 6.01 -0.04 -16.18
N GLY A 52 5.11 0.87 -15.80
CA GLY A 52 4.14 1.52 -16.68
C GLY A 52 2.82 0.76 -16.85
N THR A 53 2.71 -0.47 -16.32
CA THR A 53 1.46 -1.23 -16.37
C THR A 53 0.40 -0.58 -15.50
N LYS A 54 -0.76 -0.29 -16.09
CA LYS A 54 -1.95 0.18 -15.36
C LYS A 54 -2.71 -1.00 -14.78
N VAL A 55 -3.05 -0.91 -13.51
CA VAL A 55 -3.72 -1.97 -12.76
C VAL A 55 -4.97 -1.44 -12.08
N ASN A 56 -6.00 -2.29 -12.00
CA ASN A 56 -7.13 -2.05 -11.11
C ASN A 56 -6.74 -2.57 -9.72
N LEU A 57 -6.92 -1.74 -8.71
CA LEU A 57 -6.61 -2.05 -7.32
C LEU A 57 -7.91 -2.34 -6.60
N ARG A 58 -7.97 -3.53 -5.98
CA ARG A 58 -9.05 -3.93 -5.08
C ARG A 58 -8.45 -4.82 -4.00
N PHE A 59 -8.35 -4.30 -2.79
CA PHE A 59 -7.85 -5.05 -1.66
C PHE A 59 -8.59 -4.66 -0.39
N THR A 60 -8.64 -5.61 0.54
CA THR A 60 -9.37 -5.46 1.79
C THR A 60 -8.40 -5.13 2.91
N VAL A 61 -8.78 -4.22 3.80
CA VAL A 61 -8.04 -3.87 5.01
C VAL A 61 -8.91 -4.21 6.21
N ILE A 62 -8.32 -4.91 7.18
CA ILE A 62 -9.00 -5.32 8.40
C ILE A 62 -8.44 -4.46 9.54
N MET A 63 -9.30 -3.62 10.11
CA MET A 63 -8.99 -2.85 11.33
C MET A 63 -9.99 -3.28 12.41
N ASP A 64 -10.90 -2.40 12.81
CA ASP A 64 -12.07 -2.74 13.63
C ASP A 64 -13.17 -3.40 12.79
N ASP A 65 -13.29 -2.98 11.53
CA ASP A 65 -14.19 -3.54 10.52
C ASP A 65 -13.41 -3.96 9.26
N ILE A 66 -14.05 -4.79 8.43
CA ILE A 66 -13.54 -5.19 7.12
C ILE A 66 -13.90 -4.10 6.11
N GLU A 67 -12.91 -3.30 5.71
CA GLU A 67 -13.09 -2.26 4.70
C GLU A 67 -12.37 -2.60 3.37
N THR A 68 -12.86 -2.09 2.24
CA THR A 68 -12.26 -2.33 0.92
C THR A 68 -11.71 -1.04 0.30
N VAL A 69 -10.47 -1.11 -0.18
CA VAL A 69 -9.82 -0.07 -0.98
C VAL A 69 -9.96 -0.41 -2.45
N GLU A 70 -10.52 0.52 -3.24
CA GLU A 70 -10.74 0.37 -4.67
C GLU A 70 -10.22 1.58 -5.46
N GLY A 71 -9.63 1.30 -6.63
CA GLY A 71 -9.21 2.33 -7.57
C GLY A 71 -8.31 1.79 -8.67
N THR A 72 -7.47 2.66 -9.21
CA THR A 72 -6.50 2.35 -10.26
C THR A 72 -5.11 2.81 -9.85
N GLY A 73 -4.10 2.09 -10.34
CA GLY A 73 -2.71 2.41 -10.10
C GLY A 73 -1.82 2.10 -11.28
N GLU A 74 -0.56 2.47 -11.17
CA GLU A 74 0.46 2.20 -12.17
C GLU A 74 1.73 1.67 -11.51
N VAL A 75 2.30 0.62 -12.08
CA VAL A 75 3.58 0.07 -11.64
C VAL A 75 4.68 1.09 -11.91
N VAL A 76 5.37 1.54 -10.87
CA VAL A 76 6.49 2.49 -10.98
C VAL A 76 7.86 1.87 -10.68
N ARG A 77 7.87 0.70 -10.04
CA ARG A 77 9.09 -0.08 -9.77
C ARG A 77 8.78 -1.56 -9.61
N VAL A 78 9.75 -2.40 -9.94
CA VAL A 78 9.70 -3.85 -9.75
C VAL A 78 10.99 -4.28 -9.05
N ASP A 79 10.88 -5.21 -8.11
CA ASP A 79 12.01 -5.88 -7.48
C ASP A 79 11.77 -7.39 -7.37
N GLU A 80 12.73 -8.12 -6.80
CA GLU A 80 12.68 -9.58 -6.65
C GLU A 80 11.49 -10.06 -5.81
N THR A 81 10.91 -9.19 -5.00
CA THR A 81 9.84 -9.51 -4.06
C THR A 81 8.47 -8.99 -4.50
N GLY A 82 8.39 -8.22 -5.58
CA GLY A 82 7.12 -7.72 -6.10
C GLY A 82 7.23 -6.39 -6.84
N MET A 83 6.22 -5.54 -6.68
CA MET A 83 6.08 -4.30 -7.42
C MET A 83 5.54 -3.16 -6.57
N GLY A 84 6.07 -1.96 -6.81
CA GLY A 84 5.52 -0.72 -6.26
C GLY A 84 4.53 -0.11 -7.24
N VAL A 85 3.33 0.17 -6.75
CA VAL A 85 2.23 0.75 -7.53
C VAL A 85 1.88 2.12 -6.95
N VAL A 86 1.91 3.16 -7.80
CA VAL A 86 1.40 4.49 -7.44
C VAL A 86 -0.10 4.55 -7.71
N PHE A 87 -0.87 5.16 -6.82
CA PHE A 87 -2.29 5.41 -7.05
C PHE A 87 -2.47 6.45 -8.15
N ARG A 88 -3.35 6.16 -9.11
CA ARG A 88 -3.75 7.08 -10.17
C ARG A 88 -5.12 7.67 -9.88
N ASP A 89 -6.05 6.81 -9.50
CA ASP A 89 -7.34 7.22 -9.01
C ASP A 89 -7.80 6.28 -7.90
N LEU A 90 -8.51 6.82 -6.92
CA LEU A 90 -9.07 6.07 -5.82
C LEU A 90 -10.46 6.62 -5.56
N THR A 91 -11.39 5.76 -5.16
CA THR A 91 -12.70 6.25 -4.74
C THR A 91 -12.56 7.21 -3.55
N GLY A 92 -13.48 8.17 -3.42
CA GLY A 92 -13.45 9.12 -2.31
C GLY A 92 -13.48 8.42 -0.94
N TYR A 93 -14.25 7.34 -0.84
CA TYR A 93 -14.28 6.46 0.32
C TYR A 93 -12.90 5.85 0.63
N SER A 94 -12.28 5.24 -0.39
CA SER A 94 -10.98 4.59 -0.24
C SER A 94 -9.86 5.58 0.09
N LYS A 95 -9.89 6.82 -0.43
CA LYS A 95 -8.96 7.89 -0.01
C LYS A 95 -9.10 8.18 1.47
N GLY A 96 -10.34 8.39 1.94
CA GLY A 96 -10.61 8.65 3.36
C GLY A 96 -10.20 7.49 4.26
N LEU A 97 -10.40 6.24 3.83
CA LEU A 97 -9.93 5.06 4.54
C LEU A 97 -8.40 5.03 4.67
N ILE A 98 -7.67 5.30 3.58
CA ILE A 98 -6.20 5.36 3.62
C ILE A 98 -5.72 6.48 4.55
N GLU A 99 -6.37 7.63 4.55
CA GLU A 99 -6.02 8.70 5.48
C GLU A 99 -6.23 8.28 6.95
N ARG A 100 -7.35 7.64 7.28
CA ARG A 100 -7.60 7.11 8.63
C ARG A 100 -6.56 6.07 9.04
N LEU A 101 -6.24 5.13 8.14
CA LEU A 101 -5.22 4.10 8.34
C LEU A 101 -3.85 4.67 8.70
N LEU A 102 -3.48 5.79 8.09
CA LEU A 102 -2.19 6.43 8.32
C LEU A 102 -2.15 7.25 9.62
N VAL A 103 -3.30 7.72 10.12
CA VAL A 103 -3.40 8.49 11.37
C VAL A 103 -3.40 7.57 12.59
N GLN A 104 -4.08 6.42 12.54
CA GLN A 104 -4.19 5.49 13.68
C GLN A 104 -2.88 4.79 14.09
N ARG A 105 -1.78 4.97 13.36
CA ARG A 105 -0.48 4.37 13.68
C ARG A 105 0.43 5.28 14.51
N VAL A 106 -0.02 6.49 14.85
CA VAL A 106 0.82 7.53 15.50
C VAL A 106 0.65 7.55 17.04
N GLU A 107 0.08 6.51 17.65
CA GLU A 107 -0.01 6.37 19.12
C GLU A 107 0.97 5.34 19.69
#